data_AF-A0A353XSC7-F1
#
_entry.id   AF-A0A353XSC7-F1
#
_cell.length_a   1.000
_cell.length_b   1.000
_cell.length_c   1.000
_cell.angle_alpha   90.00
_cell.angle_beta   90.00
_cell.angle_gamma   90.00
#
_symmetry.space_group_name_H-M   'P 1'
#
loop_
_entity.id
_entity.type
_entity.pdbx_description
1 polymer ?
#
loop_
_entity_poly.entity_id
_entity_poly.type
_entity_poly.pdbx_seq_one_letter_code
_entity_poly.pdbx_strand_id
1 'polypeptide(L)'
;MSAETIARTAFKQGVTPLYDYDKHWASCYEPAPFLPMSRKEMDELGWDACDVIIISGDAYVDHPSFGMAIIGRLLEAQGFRVGIIAQPDWTSKDAFMELGKPVYAYGVTAGNMDSIDRKSD
;
A
#
# COMPACT_ATOMS: atom_id res chain seq x y z
N MET A 1 5.35 -28.55 36.10
CA MET A 1 5.69 -28.14 34.71
C MET A 1 6.43 -26.81 34.81
N SER A 2 7.62 -26.69 34.21
CA SER A 2 8.48 -25.49 34.35
C SER A 2 7.99 -24.35 33.45
N ALA A 3 8.15 -23.09 33.90
CA ALA A 3 7.88 -21.89 33.11
C ALA A 3 8.63 -21.90 31.76
N GLU A 4 9.81 -22.53 31.73
CA GLU A 4 10.64 -22.67 30.54
C GLU A 4 10.01 -23.63 29.50
N THR A 5 9.26 -24.63 29.96
CA THR A 5 8.49 -25.54 29.09
C THR A 5 7.28 -24.84 28.47
N ILE A 6 6.63 -23.93 29.22
CA ILE A 6 5.52 -23.11 28.72
C ILE A 6 6.03 -22.11 27.68
N ALA A 7 7.15 -21.43 27.95
CA ALA A 7 7.77 -20.49 27.01
C ALA A 7 8.18 -21.18 25.70
N ARG A 8 8.80 -22.37 25.76
CA ARG A 8 9.19 -23.13 24.56
C ARG A 8 8.00 -23.69 23.78
N THR A 9 6.89 -23.98 24.44
CA THR A 9 5.66 -24.45 23.78
C THR A 9 4.87 -23.29 23.16
N ALA A 10 4.86 -22.13 23.82
CA ALA A 10 4.19 -20.92 23.32
C ALA A 10 4.92 -20.25 22.14
N PHE A 11 6.26 -20.30 22.12
CA PHE A 11 7.09 -19.72 21.06
C PHE A 11 7.65 -20.79 20.10
N LYS A 12 6.82 -21.78 19.75
CA LYS A 12 7.15 -22.76 18.71
C LYS A 12 6.97 -22.15 17.31
N GLN A 13 7.73 -21.10 17.02
CA GLN A 13 7.82 -20.51 15.69
C GLN A 13 9.30 -20.38 15.39
N GLY A 14 9.80 -21.16 14.42
CA GLY A 14 11.06 -20.84 13.78
C GLY A 14 10.87 -19.48 13.12
N VAL A 15 11.37 -18.42 13.74
CA VAL A 15 11.18 -17.07 13.25
C VAL A 15 12.09 -16.92 12.04
N THR A 16 11.51 -17.06 10.84
CA THR A 16 12.18 -16.65 9.61
C THR A 16 12.45 -15.15 9.74
N PRO A 17 13.71 -14.70 9.63
CA PRO A 17 14.04 -13.28 9.66
C PRO A 17 13.19 -12.50 8.67
N LEU A 18 12.84 -11.26 9.00
CA LEU A 18 11.93 -10.43 8.18
C LEU A 18 12.40 -10.28 6.73
N TYR A 19 13.71 -10.35 6.50
CA TYR A 19 14.33 -10.19 5.18
C TYR A 19 14.54 -11.51 4.42
N ASP A 20 14.25 -12.65 5.05
CA ASP A 20 14.45 -13.99 4.48
C ASP A 20 13.16 -14.55 3.84
N TYR A 21 12.12 -13.72 3.74
CA TYR A 21 10.89 -14.08 3.02
C TYR A 21 11.08 -13.93 1.52
N ASP A 22 10.55 -14.90 0.76
CA ASP A 22 10.49 -14.80 -0.70
C ASP A 22 9.66 -13.59 -1.11
N LYS A 23 10.15 -12.87 -2.12
CA LYS A 23 9.42 -11.75 -2.71
C LYS A 23 8.12 -12.23 -3.33
N HIS A 24 7.13 -11.36 -3.36
CA HIS A 24 5.85 -11.63 -3.99
C HIS A 24 6.01 -11.92 -5.49
N TRP A 25 5.11 -12.76 -6.03
CA TRP A 25 5.20 -13.29 -7.39
C TRP A 25 5.25 -12.21 -8.47
N ALA A 26 4.66 -11.04 -8.20
CA ALA A 26 4.65 -9.90 -9.12
C ALA A 26 5.98 -9.09 -9.12
N SER A 27 7.03 -9.57 -8.44
CA SER A 27 8.40 -9.03 -8.54
C SER A 27 9.04 -9.18 -9.92
N CYS A 28 8.40 -9.92 -10.84
CA CYS A 28 8.81 -10.04 -12.23
C CYS A 28 8.45 -8.83 -13.10
N TYR A 29 7.58 -7.93 -12.63
CA TYR A 29 7.30 -6.67 -13.31
C TYR A 29 8.39 -5.65 -12.97
N GLU A 30 8.79 -4.84 -13.96
CA GLU A 30 9.70 -3.72 -13.69
C GLU A 30 9.00 -2.71 -12.75
N PRO A 31 9.72 -2.13 -11.77
CA PRO A 31 9.15 -1.12 -10.89
C PRO A 31 8.58 0.03 -11.72
N ALA A 32 7.34 0.42 -11.44
CA ALA A 32 6.74 1.53 -12.15
C ALA A 32 7.52 2.82 -11.85
N PRO A 33 7.76 3.70 -12.84
CA PRO A 33 8.45 4.97 -12.59
C PRO A 33 7.70 5.82 -11.57
N PHE A 34 6.37 5.70 -11.48
CA PHE A 34 5.50 6.28 -10.45
C PHE A 34 4.36 5.30 -10.13
N LEU A 35 3.77 5.41 -8.93
CA LEU A 35 2.61 4.59 -8.58
C LEU A 35 1.41 4.98 -9.47
N PRO A 36 0.71 4.03 -10.10
CA PRO A 36 -0.46 4.33 -10.92
C PRO A 36 -1.58 4.92 -10.06
N MET A 37 -2.16 6.00 -10.58
CA MET A 37 -3.35 6.67 -10.02
C MET A 37 -4.60 6.42 -10.85
N SER A 38 -4.44 5.95 -12.08
CA SER A 38 -5.54 5.63 -12.99
C SER A 38 -5.43 4.24 -13.59
N ARG A 39 -6.56 3.70 -14.05
CA ARG A 39 -6.59 2.43 -14.80
C ARG A 39 -5.76 2.48 -16.08
N LYS A 40 -5.68 3.64 -16.72
CA LYS A 40 -4.88 3.78 -17.95
C LYS A 40 -3.39 3.54 -17.68
N GLU A 41 -2.88 4.07 -16.57
CA GLU A 41 -1.49 3.82 -16.16
C GLU A 41 -1.29 2.35 -15.75
N MET A 42 -2.28 1.72 -15.12
CA MET A 42 -2.24 0.27 -14.87
C MET A 42 -2.17 -0.53 -16.17
N ASP A 43 -2.95 -0.17 -17.19
CA ASP A 43 -2.94 -0.84 -18.50
C ASP A 43 -1.59 -0.67 -19.21
N GLU A 44 -0.96 0.51 -19.11
CA GLU A 44 0.39 0.78 -19.63
C GLU A 44 1.47 -0.05 -18.94
N LEU A 45 1.29 -0.34 -17.63
CA LEU A 45 2.14 -1.23 -16.86
C LEU A 45 1.79 -2.72 -17.04
N GLY A 46 0.70 -3.03 -17.75
CA GLY A 46 0.19 -4.39 -17.93
C GLY A 46 -0.43 -5.01 -16.67
N TRP A 47 -0.90 -4.19 -15.73
CA TRP A 47 -1.51 -4.63 -14.48
C TRP A 47 -3.03 -4.75 -14.62
N ASP A 48 -3.57 -5.93 -14.32
CA ASP A 48 -5.01 -6.19 -14.32
C ASP A 48 -5.71 -5.70 -13.04
N ALA A 49 -5.00 -5.74 -11.91
CA ALA A 49 -5.46 -5.28 -10.59
C ALA A 49 -4.28 -4.87 -9.71
N CYS A 50 -4.52 -3.92 -8.80
CA CYS A 50 -3.57 -3.59 -7.73
C CYS A 50 -3.70 -4.59 -6.58
N ASP A 51 -2.57 -4.99 -6.01
CA ASP A 51 -2.52 -5.85 -4.82
C ASP A 51 -2.92 -5.06 -3.57
N VAL A 52 -2.38 -3.84 -3.47
CA VAL A 52 -2.69 -2.86 -2.42
C VAL A 52 -3.03 -1.52 -3.06
N ILE A 53 -4.10 -0.88 -2.60
CA ILE A 53 -4.45 0.48 -3.01
C ILE A 53 -4.28 1.40 -1.80
N ILE A 54 -3.42 2.41 -1.94
CA ILE A 54 -3.21 3.43 -0.93
C ILE A 54 -4.13 4.61 -1.23
N ILE A 55 -5.00 4.97 -0.30
CA ILE A 55 -5.85 6.16 -0.40
C ILE A 55 -5.22 7.23 0.49
N SER A 56 -4.91 8.38 -0.10
CA SER A 56 -4.37 9.53 0.63
C SER A 56 -5.26 10.76 0.53
N GLY A 57 -5.41 11.46 1.65
CA GLY A 57 -6.02 12.80 1.71
C GLY A 57 -5.11 13.94 1.23
N ASP A 58 -3.85 13.65 0.89
CA ASP A 58 -2.86 14.65 0.45
C ASP A 58 -2.46 14.38 -1.01
N ALA A 59 -1.82 15.36 -1.65
CA ALA A 59 -1.31 15.20 -2.99
C ALA A 59 -0.23 14.11 -3.03
N TYR A 60 -0.28 13.23 -4.02
CA TYR A 60 0.80 12.27 -4.23
C TYR A 60 2.02 12.97 -4.80
N VAL A 61 3.10 12.95 -4.02
CA VAL A 61 4.44 13.33 -4.47
C VAL A 61 5.36 12.16 -4.13
N ASP A 62 6.00 11.59 -5.14
CA ASP A 62 6.98 10.52 -4.95
C ASP A 62 8.30 11.08 -4.41
N HIS A 63 8.27 11.46 -3.13
CA HIS A 63 9.41 12.02 -2.44
C HIS A 63 9.54 11.37 -1.05
N PRO A 64 10.76 11.06 -0.58
CA PRO A 64 10.98 10.35 0.69
C PRO A 64 10.45 11.09 1.93
N SER A 65 10.06 12.36 1.82
CA SER A 65 9.35 13.07 2.90
C SER A 65 7.89 12.64 3.07
N PHE A 66 7.33 11.89 2.12
CA PHE A 66 5.93 11.47 2.11
C PHE A 66 5.84 9.99 2.48
N GLY A 67 5.22 9.70 3.63
CA GLY A 67 5.11 8.33 4.15
C GLY A 67 4.40 7.35 3.19
N MET A 68 3.39 7.83 2.45
CA MET A 68 2.70 6.99 1.45
C MET A 68 3.62 6.59 0.29
N ALA A 69 4.54 7.46 -0.13
CA ALA A 69 5.52 7.16 -1.17
C ALA A 69 6.49 6.08 -0.68
N ILE A 70 7.00 6.21 0.55
CA ILE A 70 7.88 5.20 1.15
C ILE A 70 7.16 3.84 1.26
N ILE A 71 5.93 3.82 1.75
CA ILE A 71 5.16 2.58 1.91
C ILE A 71 4.90 1.94 0.54
N GLY A 72 4.50 2.72 -0.46
CA GLY A 72 4.30 2.22 -1.83
C GLY A 72 5.58 1.63 -2.42
N ARG A 73 6.71 2.35 -2.33
CA ARG A 73 8.01 1.89 -2.82
C ARG A 73 8.52 0.67 -2.07
N LEU A 74 8.29 0.57 -0.77
CA LEU A 74 8.65 -0.62 0.02
C LEU A 74 7.84 -1.83 -0.43
N LEU A 75 6.54 -1.67 -0.62
CA LEU A 75 5.66 -2.75 -1.11
C LEU A 75 6.02 -3.16 -2.55
N GLU A 76 6.32 -2.22 -3.43
CA GLU A 76 6.84 -2.51 -4.77
C GLU A 76 8.18 -3.27 -4.71
N ALA A 77 9.10 -2.88 -3.81
CA ALA A 77 10.38 -3.58 -3.63
C ALA A 77 10.23 -5.03 -3.13
N GLN A 78 9.12 -5.31 -2.42
CA GLN A 78 8.69 -6.65 -2.04
C GLN A 78 7.95 -7.40 -3.16
N GLY A 79 7.70 -6.75 -4.30
CA GLY A 79 7.04 -7.34 -5.48
C GLY A 79 5.53 -7.23 -5.49
N PHE A 80 4.93 -6.33 -4.70
CA PHE A 80 3.49 -6.05 -4.74
C PHE A 80 3.18 -4.95 -5.73
N ARG A 81 2.05 -5.07 -6.43
CA ARG A 81 1.53 -4.01 -7.30
C ARG A 81 0.74 -3.02 -6.47
N VAL A 82 1.24 -1.80 -6.36
CA VAL A 82 0.62 -0.78 -5.50
C VAL A 82 0.09 0.35 -6.36
N GLY A 83 -1.19 0.70 -6.15
CA GLY A 83 -1.79 1.90 -6.70
C GLY A 83 -2.01 2.95 -5.63
N ILE A 84 -2.09 4.23 -6.02
CA ILE A 84 -2.39 5.31 -5.08
C ILE A 84 -3.55 6.17 -5.58
N ILE A 85 -4.48 6.53 -4.70
CA ILE A 85 -5.57 7.47 -4.97
C ILE A 85 -5.33 8.68 -4.08
N ALA A 86 -4.90 9.80 -4.67
CA ALA A 86 -4.65 11.04 -3.97
C ALA A 86 -5.88 11.96 -4.04
N GLN A 87 -6.30 12.51 -2.91
CA GLN A 87 -7.42 13.44 -2.78
C GLN A 87 -8.71 12.98 -3.50
N PRO A 88 -9.23 11.77 -3.20
CA PRO A 88 -10.50 11.35 -3.79
C PRO A 88 -11.62 12.29 -3.38
N ASP A 89 -12.55 12.53 -4.31
CA ASP A 89 -13.78 13.24 -3.99
C ASP A 89 -14.61 12.43 -2.99
N TRP A 90 -14.74 12.96 -1.77
CA TRP A 90 -15.49 12.35 -0.67
C TRP A 90 -16.99 12.27 -0.93
N THR A 91 -17.50 13.04 -1.89
CA THR A 91 -18.92 13.04 -2.27
C THR A 91 -19.28 11.88 -3.20
N SER A 92 -18.28 11.24 -3.83
CA SER A 92 -18.49 10.15 -4.78
C SER A 92 -17.72 8.89 -4.39
N LYS A 93 -18.44 7.78 -4.26
CA LYS A 93 -17.84 6.44 -4.10
C LYS A 93 -16.98 6.04 -5.29
N ASP A 94 -17.23 6.60 -6.48
CA ASP A 94 -16.54 6.21 -7.70
C ASP A 94 -15.08 6.68 -7.68
N ALA A 95 -14.77 7.78 -6.98
CA ALA A 95 -13.40 8.26 -6.77
C ALA A 95 -12.55 7.25 -5.99
N PHE A 96 -13.15 6.50 -5.06
CA PHE A 96 -12.45 5.44 -4.32
C PHE A 96 -12.35 4.12 -5.10
N MET A 97 -13.15 3.97 -6.17
CA MET A 97 -13.23 2.78 -7.00
C MET A 97 -12.52 2.94 -8.35
N GLU A 98 -11.86 4.08 -8.59
CA GLU A 98 -11.21 4.41 -9.87
C GLU A 98 -10.22 3.32 -10.29
N LEU A 99 -9.37 2.88 -9.36
CA LEU A 99 -8.42 1.77 -9.55
C LEU A 99 -9.03 0.37 -9.42
N GLY A 100 -10.30 0.27 -9.02
CA GLY A 100 -11.01 -1.00 -8.81
C GLY A 100 -10.80 -1.63 -7.44
N LYS A 101 -11.03 -2.95 -7.37
CA LYS A 101 -10.95 -3.75 -6.14
C LYS A 101 -9.53 -4.30 -5.99
N PRO A 102 -8.85 -4.05 -4.85
CA PRO A 102 -7.53 -4.59 -4.59
C PRO A 102 -7.62 -6.08 -4.29
N VAL A 103 -6.53 -6.79 -4.56
CA VAL A 103 -6.43 -8.23 -4.27
C VAL A 103 -6.36 -8.48 -2.76
N TYR A 104 -5.62 -7.65 -2.02
CA TYR A 104 -5.39 -7.84 -0.58
C TYR A 104 -6.05 -6.78 0.29
N ALA A 105 -5.72 -5.50 0.11
CA ALA A 105 -6.14 -4.47 1.06
C ALA A 105 -6.16 -3.03 0.50
N TYR A 106 -6.93 -2.18 1.18
CA TYR A 106 -6.86 -0.73 1.08
C TYR A 106 -6.07 -0.17 2.26
N GLY A 107 -5.07 0.68 1.99
CA GLY A 107 -4.34 1.44 2.99
C GLY A 107 -4.81 2.89 3.00
N VAL A 108 -5.51 3.33 4.04
CA VAL A 108 -6.01 4.72 4.12
C VAL A 108 -5.06 5.55 4.98
N THR A 109 -4.63 6.71 4.49
CA THR A 109 -3.80 7.67 5.23
C THR A 109 -4.29 9.11 5.00
N ALA A 110 -4.25 9.94 6.05
CA ALA A 110 -4.59 11.36 5.93
C ALA A 110 -3.51 12.16 5.17
N GLY A 111 -2.32 11.58 4.95
CA GLY A 111 -1.17 12.26 4.35
C GLY A 111 -0.30 12.97 5.39
N ASN A 112 0.60 13.86 4.92
CA ASN A 112 1.54 14.57 5.79
C ASN A 112 0.96 15.90 6.33
N MET A 113 -0.19 16.31 5.80
CA MET A 113 -0.91 17.52 6.22
C MET A 113 -1.94 17.16 7.30
N ASP A 114 -1.85 17.79 8.47
CA ASP A 114 -2.87 17.71 9.52
C ASP A 114 -4.26 18.14 8.98
N SER A 115 -5.32 17.58 9.57
CA SER A 115 -6.72 17.72 9.17
C SER A 115 -7.11 19.16 8.79
N ILE A 116 -7.52 19.38 7.54
CA ILE A 116 -8.19 20.61 7.15
C ILE A 116 -9.67 20.52 7.54
N ASP A 117 -10.01 21.07 8.71
CA ASP A 117 -11.38 21.46 9.02
C ASP A 117 -11.79 22.58 8.06
N ARG A 118 -12.33 22.23 6.90
CA ARG A 118 -13.10 23.21 6.12
C ARG A 118 -14.46 23.34 6.79
N LYS A 119 -14.58 24.32 7.71
CA LYS A 119 -15.86 24.82 8.22
C LYS A 119 -16.84 24.98 7.05
N SER A 120 -17.96 24.28 7.14
CA SER A 120 -19.18 24.59 6.41
C SER A 120 -19.81 25.83 7.02
N ASP A 121 -19.93 26.90 6.22
CA ASP A 121 -20.79 28.05 6.49
C ASP A 121 -22.28 27.65 6.50
#